data_AF-C7J0P4-F1
#
_entry.id   AF-C7J0P4-F1
#
_cell.length_a   1.000
_cell.length_b   1.000
_cell.length_c   1.000
_cell.angle_alpha   90.00
_cell.angle_beta   90.00
_cell.angle_gamma   90.00
#
_symmetry.space_group_name_H-M   'P 1'
#
loop_
_entity.id
_entity.type
_entity.pdbx_description
1 polymer ?
#
loop_
_entity_poly.entity_id
_entity_poly.type
_entity_poly.pdbx_seq_one_letter_code
_entity_poly.pdbx_strand_id
1 'polypeptide(L)'
;TSRGFGRTFMITLPELVNFPDFLVERTRFEASIDRNWTNRDKCKVWWRNELEEGGSWWEGRVSAVKPKSLDFPESPWEKYVIQYKNDGSDHPHSPWELHDTGNLWVPWKHPHIDLGIKDKLLSELDNLLELSHRNQDRYGVLKLNSVAEKSDFINR
;
A
#
# COMPACT_ATOMS: atom_id res chain seq x y z
N THR A 1 14.35 -9.98 7.12
CA THR A 1 14.85 -11.37 7.14
C THR A 1 13.75 -12.30 6.66
N SER A 2 14.05 -13.21 5.73
CA SER A 2 13.07 -14.21 5.27
C SER A 2 12.69 -15.14 6.42
N ARG A 3 11.40 -15.46 6.60
CA ARG A 3 10.96 -16.36 7.70
C ARG A 3 11.52 -17.77 7.56
N GLY A 4 11.74 -18.26 6.33
CA GLY A 4 12.23 -19.61 6.08
C GLY A 4 13.73 -19.80 6.30
N PHE A 5 14.56 -18.78 6.01
CA PHE A 5 16.02 -18.91 6.05
C PHE A 5 16.70 -17.93 7.01
N GLY A 6 15.97 -16.95 7.56
CA GLY A 6 16.53 -15.90 8.42
C GLY A 6 17.50 -14.96 7.69
N ARG A 7 17.55 -15.02 6.35
CA ARG A 7 18.53 -14.28 5.54
C ARG A 7 17.90 -13.05 4.90
N THR A 8 18.73 -12.04 4.67
CA THR A 8 18.39 -10.91 3.80
C THR A 8 18.66 -11.31 2.36
N PHE A 9 17.81 -10.85 1.45
CA PHE A 9 17.99 -11.03 0.02
C PHE A 9 17.72 -9.69 -0.66
N MET A 10 18.26 -9.54 -1.86
CA MET A 10 18.12 -8.33 -2.66
C MET A 10 17.14 -8.61 -3.80
N ILE A 11 16.22 -7.68 -4.02
CA ILE A 11 15.31 -7.69 -5.16
C ILE A 11 15.61 -6.43 -5.97
N THR A 12 15.80 -6.58 -7.27
CA THR A 12 15.82 -5.45 -8.19
C THR A 12 14.41 -5.25 -8.71
N LEU A 13 13.85 -4.06 -8.49
CA LEU A 13 12.58 -3.63 -9.06
C LEU A 13 12.89 -2.93 -10.39
N PRO A 14 12.70 -3.58 -11.55
CA PRO A 14 12.73 -2.87 -12.82
C PRO A 14 11.58 -1.84 -12.85
N GLU A 15 11.65 -0.82 -13.72
CA GLU A 15 10.50 0.06 -13.91
C GLU A 15 9.28 -0.79 -14.33
N LEU A 16 8.32 -0.91 -13.41
CA LEU A 16 7.14 -1.78 -13.53
C LEU A 16 6.08 -1.09 -14.37
N VAL A 17 6.40 -0.75 -15.62
CA VAL A 17 5.45 -0.04 -16.48
C VAL A 17 4.29 -0.96 -16.87
N ASN A 18 4.54 -2.28 -16.98
CA ASN A 18 3.59 -3.26 -17.51
C ASN A 18 3.46 -4.56 -16.69
N PHE A 19 3.87 -4.57 -15.42
CA PHE A 19 3.83 -5.78 -14.59
C PHE A 19 2.82 -5.62 -13.45
N PRO A 20 2.06 -6.69 -13.11
CA PRO A 20 1.22 -6.69 -11.92
C PRO A 20 2.04 -6.44 -10.65
N ASP A 21 1.42 -5.82 -9.66
CA ASP A 21 2.06 -5.52 -8.38
C ASP A 21 2.47 -6.81 -7.65
N PHE A 22 3.77 -7.12 -7.66
CA PHE A 22 4.31 -8.32 -7.01
C PHE A 22 4.88 -8.09 -5.61
N LEU A 23 5.11 -6.83 -5.26
CA LEU A 23 5.50 -6.43 -3.91
C LEU A 23 4.40 -5.56 -3.33
N VAL A 24 3.72 -6.09 -2.32
CA VAL A 24 2.54 -5.46 -1.73
C VAL A 24 2.75 -5.31 -0.23
N GLU A 25 2.26 -4.21 0.34
CA GLU A 25 2.23 -4.05 1.79
C GLU A 25 1.43 -5.20 2.43
N ARG A 26 1.96 -5.79 3.50
CA ARG A 26 1.32 -6.92 4.18
C ARG A 26 -0.13 -6.63 4.59
N THR A 27 -0.40 -5.45 5.14
CA THR A 27 -1.75 -5.06 5.59
C THR A 27 -2.72 -4.94 4.42
N ARG A 28 -2.25 -4.43 3.26
CA ARG A 28 -3.01 -4.38 2.01
C ARG A 28 -3.30 -5.78 1.50
N PHE A 29 -2.30 -6.66 1.50
CA PHE A 29 -2.45 -8.05 1.12
C PHE A 29 -3.53 -8.72 1.98
N GLU A 30 -3.37 -8.73 3.31
CA GLU A 30 -4.32 -9.37 4.24
C GLU A 30 -5.75 -8.83 4.05
N ALA A 31 -5.94 -7.51 4.04
CA ALA A 31 -7.26 -6.92 3.83
C ALA A 31 -7.90 -7.27 2.48
N SER A 32 -7.09 -7.37 1.42
CA SER A 32 -7.56 -7.74 0.09
C SER A 32 -7.98 -9.21 -0.02
N ILE A 33 -7.34 -10.10 0.75
CA ILE A 33 -7.74 -11.50 0.89
C ILE A 33 -9.05 -11.61 1.66
N ASP A 34 -9.15 -10.89 2.80
CA ASP A 34 -10.34 -10.88 3.65
C ASP A 34 -11.58 -10.34 2.93
N ARG A 35 -11.40 -9.42 1.98
CA ARG A 35 -12.47 -8.89 1.13
C ARG A 35 -13.18 -9.99 0.31
N ASN A 36 -12.50 -11.09 0.00
CA ASN A 36 -13.04 -12.32 -0.60
C ASN A 36 -14.05 -12.08 -1.74
N TRP A 37 -13.56 -11.54 -2.86
CA TRP A 37 -14.39 -11.21 -4.03
C TRP A 37 -15.09 -12.45 -4.62
N THR A 38 -16.34 -12.27 -5.05
CA THR A 38 -17.18 -13.33 -5.62
C THR A 38 -17.70 -12.99 -7.02
N ASN A 39 -18.17 -14.00 -7.76
CA ASN A 39 -18.71 -13.80 -9.09
C ASN A 39 -19.83 -12.75 -9.11
N ARG A 40 -19.76 -11.84 -10.08
CA ARG A 40 -20.63 -10.67 -10.28
C ARG A 40 -20.41 -9.50 -9.32
N ASP A 41 -19.47 -9.59 -8.37
CA ASP A 41 -19.07 -8.40 -7.61
C ASP A 41 -18.55 -7.32 -8.54
N LYS A 42 -18.94 -6.08 -8.27
CA LYS A 42 -18.49 -4.90 -9.02
C LYS A 42 -17.21 -4.37 -8.39
N CYS A 43 -16.20 -4.15 -9.21
CA CYS A 43 -14.91 -3.65 -8.79
C CYS A 43 -14.41 -2.54 -9.73
N LYS A 44 -13.41 -1.79 -9.29
CA LYS A 44 -12.64 -0.88 -10.12
C LYS A 44 -11.15 -1.18 -9.98
N VAL A 45 -10.41 -0.97 -11.05
CA VAL A 45 -8.95 -1.16 -11.12
C VAL A 45 -8.33 0.13 -11.65
N TRP A 46 -7.19 0.54 -11.08
CA TRP A 46 -6.48 1.72 -11.55
C TRP A 46 -5.48 1.32 -12.63
N TRP A 47 -5.56 1.97 -13.79
CA TRP A 47 -4.61 1.79 -14.89
C TRP A 47 -3.90 3.08 -15.19
N ARG A 48 -2.58 3.00 -15.42
CA ARG A 48 -1.78 4.14 -15.89
C ARG A 48 -2.09 4.42 -17.37
N ASN A 49 -2.20 5.69 -17.74
CA ASN A 49 -2.31 6.09 -19.14
C ASN A 49 -0.91 6.14 -19.75
N GLU A 50 -0.70 5.54 -20.93
CA GLU A 50 0.61 5.52 -21.60
C GLU A 50 1.08 6.93 -22.05
N LEU A 51 0.14 7.85 -22.27
CA LEU A 51 0.39 9.16 -22.88
C LEU A 51 0.33 10.34 -21.90
N GLU A 52 -0.10 10.11 -20.65
CA GLU A 52 -0.34 11.17 -19.67
C GLU A 52 0.34 10.87 -18.34
N GLU A 53 0.67 11.93 -17.60
CA GLU A 53 1.21 11.83 -16.24
C GLU A 53 0.06 11.46 -15.26
N GLY A 54 -0.42 10.23 -15.35
CA GLY A 54 -1.58 9.80 -14.57
C GLY A 54 -2.18 8.46 -14.99
N GLY A 55 -3.40 8.22 -14.53
CA GLY A 55 -4.14 7.01 -14.82
C GLY A 55 -5.65 7.24 -14.73
N SER A 56 -6.42 6.18 -14.87
CA SER A 56 -7.88 6.23 -14.77
C SER A 56 -8.42 4.97 -14.07
N TRP A 57 -9.56 5.13 -13.40
CA TRP A 57 -10.27 4.00 -12.78
C TRP A 57 -11.13 3.32 -13.85
N TRP A 58 -10.92 2.02 -14.02
CA TRP A 58 -11.69 1.18 -14.92
C TRP A 58 -12.67 0.35 -14.12
N GLU A 59 -13.96 0.54 -14.37
CA GLU A 59 -15.01 -0.24 -13.72
C GLU A 59 -15.22 -1.57 -14.43
N GLY A 60 -15.32 -2.63 -13.64
CA GLY A 60 -15.53 -3.99 -14.11
C GLY A 60 -16.38 -4.81 -13.15
N ARG A 61 -16.51 -6.09 -13.48
CA ARG A 61 -17.14 -7.10 -12.63
C ARG A 61 -16.32 -8.37 -12.63
N VAL A 62 -16.35 -9.10 -11.52
CA VAL A 62 -15.77 -10.44 -11.44
C VAL A 62 -16.59 -11.39 -12.32
N SER A 63 -15.98 -11.94 -13.36
CA SER A 63 -16.59 -12.93 -14.25
C SER A 63 -16.31 -14.36 -13.78
N ALA A 64 -15.12 -14.60 -13.22
CA ALA A 64 -14.70 -15.89 -12.69
C ALA A 64 -13.68 -15.75 -11.54
N VAL A 65 -13.64 -16.75 -10.67
CA VAL A 65 -12.62 -16.93 -9.64
C VAL A 65 -11.91 -18.25 -9.89
N LYS A 66 -10.64 -18.20 -10.32
CA LYS A 66 -9.87 -19.40 -10.66
C LYS A 66 -8.37 -19.16 -10.45
N PRO A 67 -7.58 -20.16 -10.04
CA PRO A 67 -6.14 -19.99 -9.93
C PRO A 67 -5.52 -19.71 -11.30
N LYS A 68 -4.46 -18.89 -11.34
CA LYS A 68 -3.68 -18.64 -12.56
C LYS A 68 -3.01 -19.91 -13.07
N SER A 69 -2.42 -20.69 -12.16
CA SER A 69 -1.73 -21.95 -12.46
C SER A 69 -2.23 -23.07 -11.56
N LEU A 70 -2.38 -24.26 -12.15
CA LEU A 70 -2.73 -25.49 -11.42
C LEU A 70 -1.60 -25.97 -10.51
N ASP A 71 -0.36 -25.52 -10.74
CA ASP A 71 0.78 -25.82 -9.85
C ASP A 71 0.67 -25.07 -8.52
N PHE A 72 -0.11 -23.99 -8.48
CA PHE A 72 -0.31 -23.13 -7.31
C PHE A 72 -1.80 -22.81 -7.11
N PRO A 73 -2.64 -23.82 -6.80
CA PRO A 73 -4.09 -23.66 -6.75
C PRO A 73 -4.55 -22.69 -5.66
N GLU A 74 -3.77 -22.56 -4.58
CA GLU A 74 -4.05 -21.67 -3.45
C GLU A 74 -3.46 -20.26 -3.65
N SER A 75 -2.77 -20.00 -4.76
CA SER A 75 -2.16 -18.70 -5.00
C SER A 75 -3.25 -17.63 -5.22
N PRO A 76 -3.20 -16.50 -4.50
CA PRO A 76 -4.09 -15.38 -4.78
C PRO A 76 -3.69 -14.59 -6.04
N TRP A 77 -2.53 -14.88 -6.61
CA TRP A 77 -1.99 -14.20 -7.78
C TRP A 77 -2.92 -14.35 -8.98
N GLU A 78 -3.40 -13.22 -9.52
CA GLU A 78 -4.23 -13.18 -10.74
C GLU A 78 -5.47 -14.10 -10.68
N LYS A 79 -6.01 -14.28 -9.47
CA LYS A 79 -7.11 -15.22 -9.20
C LYS A 79 -8.47 -14.75 -9.73
N TYR A 80 -8.68 -13.44 -9.84
CA TYR A 80 -9.96 -12.86 -10.21
C TYR A 80 -9.96 -12.45 -11.66
N VAL A 81 -10.86 -13.04 -12.46
CA VAL A 81 -11.06 -12.62 -13.85
C VAL A 81 -12.08 -11.50 -13.87
N ILE A 82 -11.69 -10.35 -14.41
CA ILE A 82 -12.51 -9.14 -14.49
C ILE A 82 -12.91 -8.89 -15.94
N GLN A 83 -14.19 -8.58 -16.14
CA GLN A 83 -14.68 -8.02 -17.41
C GLN A 83 -14.96 -6.54 -17.22
N TYR A 84 -14.20 -5.70 -17.92
CA TYR A 84 -14.44 -4.25 -17.97
C TYR A 84 -15.66 -3.92 -18.83
N LYS A 85 -16.35 -2.82 -18.49
CA LYS A 85 -17.60 -2.43 -19.14
C LYS A 85 -17.53 -2.30 -20.67
N ASN A 86 -16.38 -1.90 -21.22
CA ASN A 86 -16.25 -1.50 -22.62
C ASN A 86 -15.30 -2.38 -23.45
N ASP A 87 -14.75 -3.45 -22.87
CA ASP A 87 -13.70 -4.26 -23.51
C ASP A 87 -14.21 -5.68 -23.84
N GLY A 88 -15.10 -6.23 -23.01
CA GLY A 88 -15.70 -7.56 -23.22
C GLY A 88 -14.70 -8.73 -23.11
N SER A 89 -13.40 -8.44 -23.01
CA SER A 89 -12.32 -9.38 -22.77
C SER A 89 -12.13 -9.66 -21.27
N ASP A 90 -11.49 -10.79 -20.99
CA ASP A 90 -11.21 -11.29 -19.64
C ASP A 90 -9.82 -10.83 -19.19
N HIS A 91 -9.78 -10.12 -18.06
CA HIS A 91 -8.55 -9.57 -17.49
C HIS A 91 -8.27 -10.19 -16.11
N PRO A 92 -7.21 -10.99 -15.96
CA PRO A 92 -6.86 -11.58 -14.67
C PRO A 92 -6.22 -10.54 -13.74
N HIS A 93 -6.67 -10.52 -12.48
CA HIS A 93 -6.24 -9.58 -11.45
C HIS A 93 -6.04 -10.24 -10.10
N SER A 94 -5.08 -9.70 -9.35
CA SER A 94 -4.82 -10.06 -7.97
C SER A 94 -5.74 -9.27 -7.02
N PRO A 95 -6.09 -9.82 -5.84
CA PRO A 95 -7.01 -9.19 -4.89
C PRO A 95 -6.68 -7.74 -4.52
N TRP A 96 -5.38 -7.43 -4.37
CA TRP A 96 -4.91 -6.11 -3.95
C TRP A 96 -5.01 -5.03 -5.02
N GLU A 97 -5.26 -5.39 -6.28
CA GLU A 97 -5.47 -4.46 -7.39
C GLU A 97 -6.94 -4.00 -7.45
N LEU A 98 -7.85 -4.79 -6.88
CA LEU A 98 -9.29 -4.54 -6.93
C LEU A 98 -9.74 -3.55 -5.84
N HIS A 99 -10.71 -2.71 -6.20
CA HIS A 99 -11.31 -1.73 -5.30
C HIS A 99 -12.84 -1.75 -5.43
N ASP A 100 -13.55 -1.46 -4.35
CA ASP A 100 -15.01 -1.36 -4.36
C ASP A 100 -15.52 -0.18 -5.21
N THR A 101 -16.63 -0.38 -5.92
CA THR A 101 -17.28 0.65 -6.77
C THR A 101 -18.28 1.53 -6.01
N GLY A 102 -18.28 1.51 -4.67
CA GLY A 102 -19.20 2.31 -3.85
C GLY A 102 -18.72 2.50 -2.41
N ASN A 103 -19.42 3.34 -1.64
CA ASN A 103 -19.14 3.65 -0.23
C ASN A 103 -19.48 2.50 0.75
N LEU A 104 -19.75 1.29 0.26
CA LEU A 104 -20.41 0.25 1.05
C LEU A 104 -19.47 -0.54 1.97
N TRP A 105 -18.16 -0.32 1.91
CA TRP A 105 -17.19 -0.85 2.85
C TRP A 105 -16.22 0.26 3.20
N VAL A 106 -15.85 0.37 4.47
CA VAL A 106 -14.78 1.28 4.92
C VAL A 106 -13.61 1.03 3.98
N PRO A 107 -13.22 2.01 3.13
CA PRO A 107 -12.10 1.85 2.23
C PRO A 107 -10.94 1.37 3.10
N TRP A 108 -10.22 0.34 2.65
CA TRP A 108 -9.02 -0.10 3.37
C TRP A 108 -8.21 1.16 3.69
N LYS A 109 -8.18 1.52 4.97
CA LYS A 109 -7.57 2.76 5.43
C LYS A 109 -6.12 2.37 5.65
N HIS A 110 -5.24 2.88 4.79
CA HIS A 110 -3.80 2.70 4.96
C HIS A 110 -3.43 2.86 6.44
N PRO A 111 -2.59 1.98 7.00
CA PRO A 111 -2.08 2.17 8.34
C PRO A 111 -1.46 3.56 8.43
N HIS A 112 -2.07 4.40 9.26
CA HIS A 112 -1.59 5.73 9.57
C HIS A 112 -1.50 5.81 11.07
N ILE A 113 -0.55 6.59 11.56
CA ILE A 113 -0.53 6.95 12.97
C ILE A 113 -1.87 7.64 13.25
N ASP A 114 -2.57 7.17 14.29
CA ASP A 114 -3.81 7.80 14.74
C ASP A 114 -3.56 9.30 14.90
N LEU A 115 -4.43 10.12 14.30
CA LEU A 115 -4.20 11.57 14.25
C LEU A 115 -4.15 12.19 15.65
N GLY A 116 -4.97 11.69 16.58
CA GLY A 116 -4.91 12.14 17.98
C GLY A 116 -3.62 11.74 18.68
N ILE A 117 -3.12 10.52 18.43
CA ILE A 117 -1.81 10.08 18.93
C ILE A 117 -0.68 10.92 18.31
N LYS A 118 -0.75 11.19 17.00
CA LYS A 118 0.22 12.04 16.30
C LYS A 118 0.24 13.44 16.92
N ASP A 119 -0.91 14.08 17.06
CA ASP A 119 -1.02 15.44 17.60
C ASP A 119 -0.52 15.49 19.05
N LYS A 120 -0.84 14.46 19.84
CA LYS A 120 -0.30 14.32 21.20
C LYS A 120 1.23 14.16 21.19
N LEU A 121 1.78 13.30 20.34
CA LEU A 121 3.23 13.12 20.22
C LEU A 121 3.93 14.41 19.82
N LEU A 122 3.36 15.16 18.87
CA LEU A 122 3.88 16.47 18.46
C LEU A 122 3.84 17.47 19.62
N SER A 123 2.73 17.56 20.35
CA SER A 123 2.62 18.45 21.51
C SER A 123 3.60 18.10 22.63
N GLU A 124 3.81 16.81 22.92
CA GLU A 124 4.81 16.39 23.91
C GLU A 124 6.24 16.70 23.43
N LEU A 125 6.52 16.58 22.13
CA LEU A 125 7.81 16.95 21.55
C LEU A 125 8.06 18.46 21.68
N ASP A 126 7.05 19.29 21.41
CA ASP A 126 7.12 20.75 21.58
C ASP A 126 7.36 21.13 23.04
N ASN A 127 6.63 20.53 23.98
CA ASN A 127 6.85 20.71 25.42
C ASN A 127 8.27 20.34 25.82
N LEU A 128 8.79 19.24 25.28
CA LEU A 128 10.14 18.76 25.55
C LEU A 128 11.20 19.72 24.99
N LEU A 129 10.98 20.28 23.80
CA LEU A 129 11.81 21.34 23.23
C LEU A 129 11.80 22.59 24.11
N GLU A 130 10.64 23.07 24.56
CA GLU A 130 10.55 24.23 25.46
C GLU A 130 11.28 24.00 26.79
N LEU A 131 11.09 22.83 27.41
CA LEU A 131 11.79 22.45 28.63
C LEU A 131 13.31 22.39 28.42
N SER A 132 13.75 21.96 27.23
CA SER A 132 15.18 21.89 26.88
C SER A 132 15.82 23.26 26.78
N HIS A 133 15.10 24.28 26.31
CA HIS A 133 15.57 25.67 26.37
C HIS A 133 15.73 26.17 27.80
N ARG A 134 14.84 25.77 28.72
CA ARG A 134 14.87 26.19 30.13
C ARG A 134 15.92 25.46 30.96
N ASN A 135 16.25 24.21 30.62
CA ASN A 135 17.13 23.35 31.40
C ASN A 135 18.56 23.24 30.85
N GLN A 136 18.96 24.16 29.96
CA GLN A 136 20.27 24.16 29.29
C GLN A 136 20.55 22.89 28.48
N ASP A 137 19.53 22.38 27.78
CA ASP A 137 19.62 21.20 26.94
C ASP A 137 20.13 19.95 27.68
N ARG A 138 19.67 19.74 28.93
CA ARG A 138 20.15 18.66 29.80
C ARG A 138 20.07 17.27 29.15
N TYR A 139 19.09 17.05 28.28
CA TYR A 139 18.86 15.79 27.58
C TYR A 139 19.36 15.80 26.12
N GLY A 140 20.03 16.87 25.67
CA GLY A 140 20.66 16.96 24.35
C GLY A 140 19.67 17.05 23.18
N VAL A 141 18.46 17.54 23.41
CA VAL A 141 17.36 17.59 22.45
C VAL A 141 17.58 18.71 21.43
N LEU A 142 18.06 19.87 21.85
CA LEU A 142 18.41 20.97 20.93
C LEU A 142 19.60 20.55 20.05
N LYS A 143 20.57 19.85 20.64
CA LYS A 143 21.67 19.26 19.89
C LYS A 143 21.20 18.21 18.89
N LEU A 144 20.24 17.35 19.26
CA LEU A 144 19.64 16.38 18.35
C LEU A 144 18.92 17.06 17.19
N ASN A 145 18.12 18.10 17.47
CA ASN A 145 17.37 18.84 16.47
C ASN A 145 18.30 19.48 15.42
N SER A 146 19.38 20.13 15.86
CA SER A 146 20.37 20.71 14.93
C SER A 146 21.13 19.67 14.09
N VAL A 147 21.28 18.43 14.57
CA VAL A 147 21.87 17.34 13.78
C VAL A 147 20.88 16.79 12.76
N ALA A 148 19.59 16.71 13.11
CA ALA A 148 18.54 16.22 12.21
C ALA A 148 18.35 17.12 10.97
N GLU A 149 18.69 18.41 11.05
CA GLU A 149 18.64 19.36 9.93
C GLU A 149 19.79 19.17 8.91
N LYS A 150 20.77 18.31 9.18
CA LYS A 150 21.82 18.02 8.20
C LYS A 150 21.27 17.21 7.04
N SER A 151 21.77 17.51 5.84
CA SER A 151 21.42 16.82 4.59
C SER A 151 21.57 15.30 4.64
N ASP A 152 22.43 14.80 5.52
CA ASP A 152 22.69 13.36 5.71
C ASP A 152 21.51 12.62 6.36
N PHE A 153 20.60 13.36 7.01
CA PHE A 153 19.46 12.82 7.76
C PHE A 153 18.10 13.30 7.25
N ILE A 154 18.08 14.09 6.18
CA ILE A 154 16.85 14.51 5.50
C ILE A 154 16.51 13.47 4.43
N ASN A 155 15.31 12.90 4.50
CA ASN A 155 14.78 12.07 3.39
C ASN A 155 14.67 12.95 2.14
N ARG A 156 15.41 12.57 1.08
CA ARG A 156 15.34 13.16 -0.26
C ARG A 156 14.20 12.57 -1.07
#